data_AF-E1JYS1-F1
#
_entry.id   AF-E1JYS1-F1
#
_cell.length_a   1.000
_cell.length_b   1.000
_cell.length_c   1.000
_cell.angle_alpha   90.00
_cell.angle_beta   90.00
_cell.angle_gamma   90.00
#
_symmetry.space_group_name_H-M   'P 1'
#
loop_
_entity.id
_entity.type
_entity.pdbx_description
1 polymer ?
#
loop_
_entity_poly.entity_id
_entity_poly.type
_entity_poly.pdbx_seq_one_letter_code
_entity_poly.pdbx_strand_id
1 'polypeptide(L)'
;MLRVLRIIVTTLVLLALAGAASALTREEILQRRLEKMRQAEPAMHTEEQQRQEQNERNAAQLSVPQPKVDEAPLPIPDPVRRPSPDPRSGLWLPKQAPAAAKAPAPAPEAPKQAATTPPTPQHQQSRPPRASMAPPPASALPTGQPKAQPEKKAPTRDPASAASLAAMAAKAASAGNRETALTMINEAVEADPSDPNLLNNRANILSNMGRLKDALPDYDRAISMKATDPAYFTNRGYAYERLGNETRTCADYKKACDLGDCDFYKSYKAEGHCK
;
A
#
# COMPACT_ATOMS: atom_id res chain seq x y z
N MET A 1 58.88 -1.58 -63.04
CA MET A 1 57.42 -1.32 -62.95
C MET A 1 56.59 -2.60 -62.74
N LEU A 2 56.76 -3.68 -63.52
CA LEU A 2 55.93 -4.91 -63.37
C LEU A 2 55.96 -5.58 -61.98
N ARG A 3 57.09 -5.58 -61.27
CA ARG A 3 57.20 -6.20 -59.93
C ARG A 3 56.39 -5.45 -58.86
N VAL A 4 56.39 -4.13 -58.92
CA VAL A 4 55.64 -3.26 -58.00
C VAL A 4 54.13 -3.42 -58.24
N LEU A 5 53.72 -3.48 -59.52
CA LEU A 5 52.33 -3.71 -59.89
C LEU A 5 51.81 -5.08 -59.39
N ARG A 6 52.64 -6.14 -59.49
CA ARG A 6 52.28 -7.46 -58.94
C ARG A 6 52.06 -7.45 -57.44
N ILE A 7 52.93 -6.77 -56.68
CA ILE A 7 52.82 -6.67 -55.22
C ILE A 7 51.55 -5.90 -54.82
N ILE A 8 51.22 -4.82 -55.54
CA ILE A 8 50.01 -4.04 -55.30
C ILE A 8 48.76 -4.87 -55.59
N VAL A 9 48.74 -5.62 -56.69
CA VAL A 9 47.60 -6.48 -57.03
C VAL A 9 47.44 -7.62 -56.01
N THR A 10 48.53 -8.27 -55.59
CA THR A 10 48.44 -9.35 -54.60
C THR A 10 48.01 -8.84 -53.23
N THR A 11 48.46 -7.66 -52.82
CA THR A 11 48.05 -7.04 -51.55
C THR A 11 46.58 -6.62 -51.60
N LEU A 12 46.10 -6.07 -52.71
CA LEU A 12 44.69 -5.75 -52.89
C LEU A 12 43.80 -7.00 -52.89
N VAL A 13 44.23 -8.09 -53.52
CA VAL A 13 43.50 -9.38 -53.49
C VAL A 13 43.47 -9.98 -52.08
N LEU A 14 44.59 -9.92 -51.36
CA LEU A 14 44.65 -10.35 -49.95
C LEU A 14 43.77 -9.49 -49.04
N LEU A 15 43.73 -8.18 -49.26
CA LEU A 15 42.87 -7.26 -48.50
C LEU A 15 41.38 -7.48 -48.79
N ALA A 16 41.04 -7.79 -50.05
CA ALA A 16 39.68 -8.14 -50.45
C ALA A 16 39.21 -9.48 -49.84
N LEU A 17 40.11 -10.47 -49.72
CA LEU A 17 39.81 -11.75 -49.07
C LEU A 17 39.70 -11.61 -47.53
N ALA A 18 40.40 -10.65 -46.93
CA ALA A 18 40.33 -10.38 -45.49
C ALA A 18 39.06 -9.62 -45.04
N GLY A 19 38.32 -9.00 -45.98
CA GLY A 19 37.12 -8.20 -45.69
C GLY A 19 35.85 -8.99 -45.37
N ALA A 20 35.87 -10.33 -45.46
CA ALA A 20 34.71 -11.19 -45.19
C ALA A 20 34.57 -11.61 -43.72
N ALA A 21 35.45 -11.14 -42.83
CA ALA A 21 35.33 -11.39 -41.41
C ALA A 21 34.58 -10.24 -40.72
N SER A 22 33.43 -10.56 -40.14
CA SER A 22 32.72 -9.79 -39.08
C SER A 22 31.55 -8.89 -39.51
N ALA A 23 30.60 -9.43 -40.26
CA ALA A 23 29.21 -9.00 -40.15
C ALA A 23 28.34 -10.26 -40.04
N LEU A 24 28.07 -10.69 -38.81
CA LEU A 24 27.17 -11.82 -38.56
C LEU A 24 25.84 -11.50 -39.25
N THR A 25 25.42 -12.36 -40.17
CA THR A 25 24.20 -12.11 -40.92
C THR A 25 23.00 -12.13 -39.98
N ARG A 26 21.93 -11.40 -40.32
CA ARG A 26 20.70 -11.32 -39.50
C ARG A 26 20.14 -12.71 -39.18
N GLU A 27 20.30 -13.67 -40.09
CA GLU A 27 19.89 -15.06 -39.90
C GLU A 27 20.74 -15.79 -38.85
N GLU A 28 22.05 -15.62 -38.84
CA GLU A 28 22.94 -16.25 -37.85
C GLU A 28 22.69 -15.72 -36.43
N ILE A 29 22.35 -14.44 -36.28
CA ILE A 29 21.96 -13.86 -34.99
C ILE A 29 20.67 -14.52 -34.48
N LEU A 30 19.69 -14.71 -35.37
CA LEU A 30 18.42 -15.36 -35.01
C LEU A 30 18.61 -16.83 -34.67
N GLN A 31 19.42 -17.56 -35.43
CA GLN A 31 19.75 -18.96 -35.17
C GLN A 31 20.44 -19.13 -33.81
N ARG A 32 21.42 -18.27 -33.48
CA ARG A 32 22.07 -18.29 -32.16
C ARG A 32 21.11 -17.97 -31.02
N ARG A 33 20.11 -17.11 -31.25
CA ARG A 33 19.10 -16.77 -30.25
C ARG A 33 18.12 -17.93 -30.04
N LEU A 34 17.71 -18.60 -31.12
CA LEU A 34 16.86 -19.80 -31.05
C LEU A 34 17.56 -20.95 -30.34
N GLU A 35 18.83 -21.20 -30.65
CA GLU A 35 19.60 -22.24 -29.98
C GLU A 35 19.76 -21.96 -28.48
N LYS A 36 19.99 -20.70 -28.09
CA LYS A 36 20.01 -20.31 -26.67
C LYS A 36 18.66 -20.53 -25.97
N MET A 37 17.54 -20.29 -26.65
CA MET A 37 16.22 -20.58 -26.08
C MET A 37 15.99 -22.09 -25.93
N ARG A 38 16.40 -22.88 -26.92
CA ARG A 38 16.29 -24.35 -26.87
C ARG A 38 17.14 -24.97 -25.77
N GLN A 39 18.32 -24.41 -25.51
CA GLN A 39 19.19 -24.84 -24.41
C GLN A 39 18.66 -24.45 -23.03
N ALA A 40 17.82 -23.40 -22.94
CA ALA A 40 17.21 -22.95 -21.68
C ALA A 40 15.95 -23.75 -21.31
N GLU A 41 15.28 -24.36 -22.28
CA GLU A 41 14.05 -25.15 -22.12
C GLU A 41 14.16 -26.30 -21.10
N PRO A 42 15.20 -27.16 -21.11
CA PRO A 42 15.32 -28.23 -20.11
C PRO A 42 15.59 -27.69 -18.68
N ALA A 43 16.30 -26.57 -18.55
CA ALA A 43 16.54 -25.94 -17.25
C ALA A 43 15.23 -25.40 -16.65
N MET A 44 14.39 -24.76 -17.47
CA MET A 44 13.08 -24.27 -17.03
C MET A 44 12.15 -25.41 -16.59
N HIS A 45 12.09 -26.50 -17.36
CA HIS A 45 11.28 -27.66 -16.97
C HIS A 45 11.77 -28.30 -15.66
N THR A 46 13.08 -28.29 -15.41
CA THR A 46 13.65 -28.81 -14.15
C THR A 46 13.29 -27.92 -12.96
N GLU A 47 13.41 -26.59 -13.11
CA GLU A 47 13.03 -25.63 -12.07
C GLU A 47 11.52 -25.66 -11.78
N GLU A 48 10.70 -25.85 -12.80
CA GLU A 48 9.24 -25.98 -12.67
C GLU A 48 8.85 -27.27 -11.93
N GLN A 49 9.48 -28.40 -12.28
CA GLN A 49 9.30 -29.66 -11.56
C GLN A 49 9.70 -29.56 -10.08
N GLN A 50 10.84 -28.92 -9.79
CA GLN A 50 11.28 -28.71 -8.40
C GLN A 50 10.32 -27.81 -7.62
N ARG A 51 9.79 -26.75 -8.25
CA ARG A 51 8.77 -25.90 -7.64
C ARG A 51 7.50 -26.68 -7.34
N GLN A 52 7.07 -27.55 -8.25
CA GLN A 52 5.87 -28.36 -8.07
C GLN A 52 6.05 -29.38 -6.94
N GLU A 53 7.18 -30.08 -6.91
CA GLU A 53 7.52 -31.01 -5.83
C GLU A 53 7.60 -30.29 -4.47
N GLN A 54 8.20 -29.10 -4.43
CA GLN A 54 8.25 -28.30 -3.21
C GLN A 54 6.85 -27.85 -2.77
N ASN A 55 5.96 -27.51 -3.70
CA ASN A 55 4.59 -27.13 -3.39
C ASN A 55 3.78 -28.32 -2.84
N GLU A 56 3.97 -29.51 -3.41
CA GLU A 56 3.38 -30.76 -2.90
C GLU A 56 3.90 -31.12 -1.51
N ARG A 57 5.21 -30.98 -1.27
CA ARG A 57 5.82 -31.17 0.06
C ARG A 57 5.24 -30.21 1.09
N ASN A 58 5.08 -28.95 0.72
CA ASN A 58 4.46 -27.95 1.59
C ASN A 58 2.99 -28.32 1.86
N ALA A 59 2.23 -28.72 0.85
CA ALA A 59 0.84 -29.14 1.01
C ALA A 59 0.70 -30.37 1.93
N ALA A 60 1.60 -31.35 1.81
CA ALA A 60 1.63 -32.53 2.68
C ALA A 60 2.02 -32.18 4.13
N GLN A 61 2.85 -31.17 4.34
CA GLN A 61 3.17 -30.67 5.68
C GLN A 61 2.00 -29.91 6.33
N LEU A 62 1.13 -29.28 5.52
CA LEU A 62 -0.11 -28.65 6.01
C LEU A 62 -1.25 -29.65 6.24
N SER A 63 -1.19 -30.87 5.67
CA SER A 63 -2.15 -31.92 5.98
C SER A 63 -1.82 -32.56 7.33
N VAL A 64 -2.24 -31.92 8.41
CA VAL A 64 -2.33 -32.57 9.73
C VAL A 64 -3.30 -33.76 9.57
N PRO A 65 -2.92 -35.01 9.90
CA PRO A 65 -3.87 -36.10 9.96
C PRO A 65 -4.93 -35.71 10.99
N GLN A 66 -6.14 -35.40 10.52
CA GLN A 66 -7.28 -35.29 11.42
C GLN A 66 -7.36 -36.64 12.14
N PRO A 67 -7.23 -36.67 13.49
CA PRO A 67 -7.43 -37.92 14.20
C PRO A 67 -8.83 -38.42 13.81
N LYS A 68 -8.93 -39.68 13.40
CA LYS A 68 -10.23 -40.33 13.21
C LYS A 68 -10.95 -40.17 14.54
N VAL A 69 -11.91 -39.26 14.57
CA VAL A 69 -12.81 -39.15 15.71
C VAL A 69 -13.62 -40.43 15.62
N ASP A 70 -13.34 -41.38 16.50
CA ASP A 70 -14.19 -42.55 16.64
C ASP A 70 -15.57 -42.03 17.00
N GLU A 71 -16.46 -42.03 16.03
CA GLU A 71 -17.83 -41.55 16.15
C GLU A 71 -18.63 -42.59 16.92
N ALA A 72 -18.30 -42.73 18.21
CA ALA A 72 -19.13 -43.39 19.18
C ALA A 72 -20.37 -42.51 19.37
N PRO A 73 -21.59 -43.02 19.10
CA PRO A 73 -22.80 -42.23 19.28
C PRO A 73 -22.89 -41.80 20.74
N LEU A 74 -22.82 -40.50 21.00
CA LEU A 74 -23.13 -39.97 22.33
C LEU A 74 -24.59 -40.37 22.64
N PRO A 75 -24.87 -40.98 23.81
CA PRO A 75 -26.23 -41.29 24.20
C PRO A 75 -26.95 -39.96 24.45
N ILE A 76 -27.84 -39.58 23.53
CA ILE A 76 -28.80 -38.50 23.76
C ILE A 76 -29.76 -39.02 24.84
N PRO A 77 -29.83 -38.45 26.04
CA PRO A 77 -30.83 -38.86 27.00
C PRO A 77 -32.22 -38.49 26.46
N ASP A 78 -33.14 -39.45 26.50
CA ASP A 78 -34.53 -39.26 26.08
C ASP A 78 -35.12 -37.97 26.68
N PRO A 79 -35.80 -37.13 25.89
CA PRO A 79 -36.46 -35.96 26.44
C PRO A 79 -37.53 -36.42 27.42
N VAL A 80 -37.28 -36.19 28.71
CA VAL A 80 -38.28 -36.36 29.77
C VAL A 80 -39.50 -35.54 29.37
N ARG A 81 -40.58 -36.20 28.92
CA ARG A 81 -41.90 -35.58 28.76
C ARG A 81 -42.34 -35.12 30.15
N ARG A 82 -42.10 -33.86 30.47
CA ARG A 82 -42.77 -33.21 31.59
C ARG A 82 -44.25 -33.06 31.20
N PRO A 83 -45.21 -33.59 31.96
CA PRO A 83 -46.61 -33.33 31.69
C PRO A 83 -46.86 -31.82 31.81
N SER A 84 -47.50 -31.25 30.78
CA SER A 84 -47.98 -29.87 30.80
C SER A 84 -48.89 -29.67 32.02
N PRO A 85 -48.69 -28.64 32.85
CA PRO A 85 -49.57 -28.41 33.99
C PRO A 85 -51.00 -28.07 33.51
N ASP A 86 -51.96 -28.79 34.08
CA ASP A 86 -53.40 -28.60 33.88
C ASP A 86 -53.82 -27.19 34.37
N PRO A 87 -54.56 -26.39 33.56
CA PRO A 87 -54.94 -25.02 33.91
C PRO A 87 -55.96 -24.89 35.06
N ARG A 88 -56.20 -25.92 35.88
CA ARG A 88 -57.24 -25.94 36.93
C ARG A 88 -56.79 -26.19 38.37
N SER A 89 -55.55 -25.89 38.73
CA SER A 89 -55.16 -25.79 40.16
C SER A 89 -55.01 -24.32 40.59
N GLY A 90 -55.94 -23.85 41.41
CA GLY A 90 -56.07 -22.46 41.87
C GLY A 90 -54.99 -22.00 42.84
N LEU A 91 -53.76 -21.84 42.37
CA LEU A 91 -52.66 -21.19 43.10
C LEU A 91 -52.50 -19.73 42.64
N TRP A 92 -53.52 -18.92 42.91
CA TRP A 92 -53.41 -17.46 42.89
C TRP A 92 -53.75 -16.93 44.28
N LEU A 93 -52.73 -16.51 45.04
CA LEU A 93 -52.88 -15.44 46.02
C LEU A 93 -51.89 -14.33 45.68
N PRO A 94 -52.32 -13.06 45.60
CA PRO A 94 -51.42 -11.92 45.47
C PRO A 94 -50.97 -11.48 46.87
N LYS A 95 -49.68 -11.23 47.06
CA LYS A 95 -49.25 -10.44 48.23
C LYS A 95 -48.05 -9.53 47.93
N GLN A 96 -48.34 -8.26 48.17
CA GLN A 96 -47.59 -7.02 48.15
C GLN A 96 -46.16 -7.07 48.76
N ALA A 97 -45.27 -6.22 48.22
CA ALA A 97 -44.07 -5.67 48.86
C ALA A 97 -44.44 -4.79 50.10
N PRO A 98 -43.56 -4.43 51.07
CA PRO A 98 -42.16 -3.98 50.89
C PRO A 98 -41.16 -4.29 52.05
N ALA A 99 -39.87 -3.96 51.88
CA ALA A 99 -39.05 -3.19 52.87
C ALA A 99 -37.57 -3.12 52.46
N ALA A 100 -36.96 -1.98 52.82
CA ALA A 100 -35.67 -1.47 52.41
C ALA A 100 -34.45 -2.18 53.03
N ALA A 101 -33.36 -2.29 52.26
CA ALA A 101 -32.00 -2.53 52.76
C ALA A 101 -31.15 -1.27 52.54
N LYS A 102 -30.44 -0.89 53.60
CA LYS A 102 -29.82 0.41 53.88
C LYS A 102 -28.38 0.46 53.35
N ALA A 103 -28.02 1.50 52.61
CA ALA A 103 -26.65 1.83 52.22
C ALA A 103 -25.90 2.54 53.38
N PRO A 104 -24.56 2.41 53.48
CA PRO A 104 -23.77 3.14 54.48
C PRO A 104 -23.41 4.57 54.01
N ALA A 105 -23.32 5.46 54.99
CA ALA A 105 -23.19 6.91 54.88
C ALA A 105 -21.76 7.42 54.58
N PRO A 106 -21.60 8.61 53.97
CA PRO A 106 -20.39 9.42 54.01
C PRO A 106 -20.53 10.63 54.99
N ALA A 107 -19.42 11.13 55.52
CA ALA A 107 -19.32 12.40 56.24
C ALA A 107 -17.86 12.91 56.27
N PRO A 108 -17.58 14.21 56.53
CA PRO A 108 -18.33 15.42 56.22
C PRO A 108 -17.47 16.55 55.56
N GLU A 109 -18.16 17.60 55.13
CA GLU A 109 -17.71 18.82 54.46
C GLU A 109 -17.32 19.97 55.45
N ALA A 110 -16.49 20.94 54.98
CA ALA A 110 -16.66 22.42 55.08
C ALA A 110 -15.29 23.17 55.06
N PRO A 111 -15.20 24.51 54.78
CA PRO A 111 -16.21 25.47 54.29
C PRO A 111 -15.76 26.39 53.11
N LYS A 112 -16.74 27.21 52.65
CA LYS A 112 -16.85 28.14 51.51
C LYS A 112 -16.24 29.54 51.73
N GLN A 113 -15.94 30.29 50.64
CA GLN A 113 -16.16 31.74 50.39
C GLN A 113 -16.17 31.96 48.84
N ALA A 114 -17.20 32.45 48.11
CA ALA A 114 -17.84 33.79 48.00
C ALA A 114 -16.82 34.92 47.74
N ALA A 115 -16.93 35.91 46.84
CA ALA A 115 -17.85 36.39 45.79
C ALA A 115 -16.97 37.37 44.91
N THR A 116 -17.27 37.82 43.68
CA THR A 116 -18.07 39.02 43.30
C THR A 116 -17.61 39.46 41.89
N THR A 117 -18.53 39.90 41.03
CA THR A 117 -18.35 40.71 39.78
C THR A 117 -18.53 42.21 40.09
N PRO A 118 -18.59 43.16 39.12
CA PRO A 118 -17.75 43.58 37.96
C PRO A 118 -17.31 45.08 38.16
N PRO A 119 -16.90 45.95 37.17
CA PRO A 119 -17.75 46.47 36.06
C PRO A 119 -17.04 46.85 34.73
N THR A 120 -17.85 47.10 33.70
CA THR A 120 -17.55 47.77 32.41
C THR A 120 -17.36 49.28 32.59
N PRO A 121 -16.71 49.99 31.64
CA PRO A 121 -17.43 51.11 31.01
C PRO A 121 -17.18 51.30 29.50
N GLN A 122 -18.19 51.87 28.86
CA GLN A 122 -18.29 52.30 27.46
C GLN A 122 -17.36 53.47 27.14
N HIS A 123 -16.95 53.59 25.86
CA HIS A 123 -16.83 54.91 25.25
C HIS A 123 -17.19 54.90 23.75
N GLN A 124 -18.00 55.90 23.36
CA GLN A 124 -18.49 56.23 22.02
C GLN A 124 -17.61 57.32 21.38
N GLN A 125 -17.92 57.63 20.11
CA GLN A 125 -17.50 58.77 19.24
C GLN A 125 -16.36 58.39 18.27
N SER A 126 -16.32 58.69 16.95
CA SER A 126 -17.19 59.42 16.01
C SER A 126 -16.64 59.24 14.55
N ARG A 127 -17.51 59.34 13.52
CA ARG A 127 -17.34 59.32 12.02
C ARG A 127 -16.34 60.36 11.40
N PRO A 128 -16.17 60.53 10.03
CA PRO A 128 -16.07 59.65 8.82
C PRO A 128 -14.85 60.07 7.89
N PRO A 129 -14.88 59.96 6.52
CA PRO A 129 -14.49 58.81 5.68
C PRO A 129 -13.28 59.08 4.72
N ARG A 130 -12.72 58.04 4.09
CA ARG A 130 -12.16 58.20 2.73
C ARG A 130 -12.19 56.91 1.92
N ALA A 131 -12.70 57.05 0.70
CA ALA A 131 -12.89 56.03 -0.31
C ALA A 131 -11.57 55.39 -0.77
N SER A 132 -11.60 54.10 -1.06
CA SER A 132 -10.95 53.56 -2.25
C SER A 132 -11.46 52.15 -2.58
N MET A 133 -12.09 52.06 -3.74
CA MET A 133 -12.18 50.92 -4.66
C MET A 133 -12.25 49.49 -4.12
N ALA A 134 -13.39 48.85 -4.41
CA ALA A 134 -13.61 47.42 -4.32
C ALA A 134 -12.76 46.62 -5.34
N PRO A 135 -12.19 45.47 -4.92
CA PRO A 135 -12.01 44.30 -5.77
C PRO A 135 -13.13 43.26 -5.54
N PRO A 136 -13.40 42.36 -6.53
CA PRO A 136 -14.56 41.44 -6.54
C PRO A 136 -14.49 40.33 -5.47
N PRO A 137 -15.61 39.64 -5.17
CA PRO A 137 -15.74 38.80 -3.98
C PRO A 137 -14.85 37.55 -4.04
N ALA A 138 -13.99 37.41 -3.04
CA ALA A 138 -13.36 36.16 -2.66
C ALA A 138 -14.44 35.18 -2.19
N SER A 139 -14.63 34.10 -2.95
CA SER A 139 -15.41 32.95 -2.51
C SER A 139 -14.87 32.46 -1.17
N ALA A 140 -15.78 32.36 -0.21
CA ALA A 140 -15.54 31.93 1.15
C ALA A 140 -14.74 30.62 1.22
N LEU A 141 -13.58 30.68 1.85
CA LEU A 141 -12.95 29.53 2.47
C LEU A 141 -13.81 29.08 3.65
N PRO A 142 -14.31 27.83 3.71
CA PRO A 142 -14.74 27.28 4.97
C PRO A 142 -13.50 26.98 5.81
N THR A 143 -13.25 27.81 6.81
CA THR A 143 -12.40 27.50 7.97
C THR A 143 -13.06 26.38 8.78
N GLY A 144 -12.95 25.15 8.28
CA GLY A 144 -13.22 23.94 9.03
C GLY A 144 -11.91 23.43 9.63
N GLN A 145 -11.70 23.69 10.93
CA GLN A 145 -10.72 22.95 11.73
C GLN A 145 -10.96 21.43 11.52
N PRO A 146 -9.93 20.60 11.31
CA PRO A 146 -10.12 19.16 11.33
C PRO A 146 -10.51 18.79 12.75
N LYS A 147 -11.79 18.44 12.96
CA LYS A 147 -12.22 17.77 14.18
C LYS A 147 -11.37 16.51 14.31
N ALA A 148 -10.54 16.46 15.35
CA ALA A 148 -9.83 15.27 15.78
C ALA A 148 -10.86 14.13 15.82
N GLN A 149 -10.72 13.18 14.91
CA GLN A 149 -11.57 12.00 14.90
C GLN A 149 -11.21 11.16 16.14
N PRO A 150 -12.20 10.57 16.82
CA PRO A 150 -11.92 9.73 17.97
C PRO A 150 -11.08 8.54 17.50
N GLU A 151 -9.92 8.34 18.15
CA GLU A 151 -9.07 7.18 17.97
C GLU A 151 -9.91 5.90 18.17
N LYS A 152 -10.31 5.28 17.07
CA LYS A 152 -10.92 3.95 17.11
C LYS A 152 -9.82 2.96 17.45
N LYS A 153 -9.90 2.42 18.67
CA LYS A 153 -9.10 1.33 19.21
C LYS A 153 -8.81 0.29 18.12
N ALA A 154 -7.55 0.18 17.72
CA ALA A 154 -7.09 -0.71 16.67
C ALA A 154 -7.52 -2.16 16.98
N PRO A 155 -8.14 -2.86 16.02
CA PRO A 155 -8.57 -4.24 16.23
C PRO A 155 -7.37 -5.17 16.38
N THR A 156 -7.61 -6.19 17.20
CA THR A 156 -6.72 -7.24 17.71
C THR A 156 -5.82 -7.88 16.65
N ARG A 157 -4.53 -8.01 16.96
CA ARG A 157 -3.47 -8.54 16.10
C ARG A 157 -3.34 -10.07 16.25
N ASP A 158 -3.68 -10.81 15.18
CA ASP A 158 -3.03 -12.05 14.71
C ASP A 158 -3.76 -12.60 13.45
N PRO A 159 -3.17 -13.53 12.66
CA PRO A 159 -2.10 -13.40 11.67
C PRO A 159 -2.69 -13.45 10.23
N ALA A 160 -2.36 -12.59 9.27
CA ALA A 160 -1.14 -11.88 8.98
C ALA A 160 -1.24 -10.40 9.38
N SER A 161 -0.28 -9.91 10.17
CA SER A 161 -0.14 -8.47 10.41
C SER A 161 -0.08 -7.70 9.08
N ALA A 162 -0.45 -6.42 9.05
CA ALA A 162 -0.32 -5.59 7.84
C ALA A 162 1.09 -5.72 7.21
N ALA A 163 2.13 -5.84 8.03
CA ALA A 163 3.50 -6.12 7.62
C ALA A 163 3.67 -7.50 6.95
N SER A 164 3.04 -8.56 7.48
CA SER A 164 3.07 -9.89 6.88
C SER A 164 2.34 -9.95 5.54
N LEU A 165 1.15 -9.32 5.44
CA LEU A 165 0.42 -9.19 4.18
C LEU A 165 1.23 -8.40 3.14
N ALA A 166 1.89 -7.31 3.56
CA ALA A 166 2.78 -6.55 2.70
C ALA A 166 3.99 -7.37 2.22
N ALA A 167 4.56 -8.22 3.08
CA ALA A 167 5.64 -9.12 2.70
C ALA A 167 5.17 -10.18 1.68
N MET A 168 3.96 -10.74 1.86
CA MET A 168 3.35 -11.65 0.88
C MET A 168 3.08 -10.94 -0.44
N ALA A 169 2.58 -9.71 -0.40
CA ALA A 169 2.36 -8.89 -1.59
C ALA A 169 3.68 -8.64 -2.35
N ALA A 170 4.74 -8.27 -1.66
CA ALA A 170 6.06 -8.08 -2.25
C ALA A 170 6.59 -9.36 -2.90
N LYS A 171 6.44 -10.51 -2.22
CA LYS A 171 6.82 -11.82 -2.76
C LYS A 171 6.01 -12.15 -4.02
N ALA A 172 4.69 -11.99 -4.00
CA ALA A 172 3.82 -12.21 -5.15
C ALA A 172 4.18 -11.29 -6.32
N ALA A 173 4.45 -10.01 -6.06
CA ALA A 173 4.88 -9.04 -7.08
C ALA A 173 6.20 -9.45 -7.72
N SER A 174 7.19 -9.89 -6.92
CA SER A 174 8.48 -10.38 -7.43
C SER A 174 8.35 -11.67 -8.26
N ALA A 175 7.34 -12.48 -7.99
CA ALA A 175 7.02 -13.69 -8.76
C ALA A 175 6.21 -13.40 -10.05
N GLY A 176 5.87 -12.13 -10.31
CA GLY A 176 5.06 -11.73 -11.46
C GLY A 176 3.54 -11.87 -11.27
N ASN A 177 3.09 -12.35 -10.11
CA ASN A 177 1.67 -12.53 -9.77
C ASN A 177 1.09 -11.19 -9.27
N ARG A 178 0.91 -10.23 -10.19
CA ARG A 178 0.56 -8.84 -9.87
C ARG A 178 -0.82 -8.72 -9.20
N GLU A 179 -1.76 -9.56 -9.58
CA GLU A 179 -3.14 -9.57 -9.09
C GLU A 179 -3.19 -10.07 -7.65
N THR A 180 -2.49 -11.17 -7.36
CA THR A 180 -2.30 -11.65 -5.98
C THR A 180 -1.60 -10.61 -5.12
N ALA A 181 -0.57 -9.95 -5.65
CA ALA A 181 0.12 -8.87 -4.94
C ALA A 181 -0.83 -7.71 -4.60
N LEU A 182 -1.69 -7.32 -5.55
CA LEU A 182 -2.65 -6.26 -5.36
C LEU A 182 -3.70 -6.62 -4.30
N THR A 183 -4.20 -7.86 -4.29
CA THR A 183 -5.13 -8.34 -3.25
C THR A 183 -4.47 -8.26 -1.87
N MET A 184 -3.28 -8.83 -1.72
CA MET A 184 -2.56 -8.86 -0.43
C MET A 184 -2.22 -7.45 0.08
N ILE A 185 -1.79 -6.53 -0.80
CA ILE A 185 -1.48 -5.15 -0.37
C ILE A 185 -2.74 -4.35 -0.04
N ASN A 186 -3.89 -4.64 -0.67
CA ASN A 186 -5.16 -4.01 -0.29
C ASN A 186 -5.55 -4.41 1.12
N GLU A 187 -5.51 -5.71 1.43
CA GLU A 187 -5.77 -6.21 2.79
C GLU A 187 -4.78 -5.61 3.81
N ALA A 188 -3.50 -5.45 3.44
CA ALA A 188 -2.51 -4.78 4.29
C ALA A 188 -2.88 -3.33 4.59
N VAL A 189 -3.28 -2.55 3.58
CA VAL A 189 -3.69 -1.14 3.74
C VAL A 189 -5.00 -1.02 4.54
N GLU A 190 -5.91 -1.97 4.41
CA GLU A 190 -7.13 -2.03 5.24
C GLU A 190 -6.82 -2.32 6.70
N ALA A 191 -5.84 -3.20 6.95
CA ALA A 191 -5.38 -3.53 8.30
C ALA A 191 -4.62 -2.37 8.97
N ASP A 192 -3.83 -1.60 8.22
CA ASP A 192 -3.17 -0.38 8.71
C ASP A 192 -3.22 0.77 7.69
N PRO A 193 -4.30 1.57 7.67
CA PRO A 193 -4.45 2.69 6.75
C PRO A 193 -3.57 3.90 7.12
N SER A 194 -2.81 3.81 8.21
CA SER A 194 -1.95 4.87 8.74
C SER A 194 -0.46 4.65 8.45
N ASP A 195 -0.09 3.55 7.78
CA ASP A 195 1.28 3.33 7.34
C ASP A 195 1.51 3.88 5.91
N PRO A 196 2.31 4.94 5.73
CA PRO A 196 2.61 5.49 4.42
C PRO A 196 3.38 4.52 3.51
N ASN A 197 4.11 3.55 4.08
CA ASN A 197 4.82 2.56 3.27
C ASN A 197 3.86 1.60 2.57
N LEU A 198 2.75 1.23 3.22
CA LEU A 198 1.74 0.36 2.60
C LEU A 198 1.06 1.03 1.42
N LEU A 199 0.75 2.32 1.55
CA LEU A 199 0.21 3.15 0.47
C LEU A 199 1.20 3.24 -0.69
N ASN A 200 2.47 3.57 -0.41
CA ASN A 200 3.52 3.62 -1.43
C ASN A 200 3.72 2.25 -2.11
N ASN A 201 3.68 1.16 -1.37
CA ASN A 201 3.82 -0.19 -1.92
C ASN A 201 2.64 -0.56 -2.83
N ARG A 202 1.41 -0.21 -2.44
CA ARG A 202 0.23 -0.41 -3.30
C ARG A 202 0.33 0.40 -4.58
N ALA A 203 0.74 1.66 -4.47
CA ALA A 203 0.98 2.54 -5.61
C ALA A 203 2.05 1.97 -6.56
N ASN A 204 3.14 1.42 -6.03
CA ASN A 204 4.17 0.74 -6.81
C ASN A 204 3.63 -0.47 -7.56
N ILE A 205 2.81 -1.32 -6.91
CA ILE A 205 2.16 -2.47 -7.55
C ILE A 205 1.25 -2.00 -8.70
N LEU A 206 0.39 -1.00 -8.46
CA LEU A 206 -0.48 -0.42 -9.47
C LEU A 206 0.30 0.19 -10.65
N SER A 207 1.38 0.92 -10.35
CA SER A 207 2.30 1.47 -11.35
C SER A 207 2.90 0.36 -12.21
N ASN A 208 3.37 -0.72 -11.61
CA ASN A 208 3.93 -1.87 -12.31
C ASN A 208 2.91 -2.64 -13.16
N MET A 209 1.61 -2.48 -12.87
CA MET A 209 0.50 -2.97 -13.71
C MET A 209 0.12 -1.99 -14.83
N GLY A 210 0.77 -0.82 -14.94
CA GLY A 210 0.43 0.24 -15.88
C GLY A 210 -0.76 1.11 -15.44
N ARG A 211 -1.31 0.87 -14.25
CA ARG A 211 -2.43 1.64 -13.67
C ARG A 211 -1.92 2.90 -12.98
N LEU A 212 -1.20 3.73 -13.73
CA LEU A 212 -0.46 4.90 -13.22
C LEU A 212 -1.39 5.92 -12.56
N LYS A 213 -2.54 6.20 -13.16
CA LYS A 213 -3.52 7.17 -12.61
C LYS A 213 -4.11 6.70 -11.28
N ASP A 214 -4.29 5.40 -11.12
CA ASP A 214 -4.82 4.81 -9.89
C ASP A 214 -3.77 4.80 -8.77
N ALA A 215 -2.49 4.80 -9.11
CA ALA A 215 -1.37 4.83 -8.16
C ALA A 215 -1.15 6.24 -7.55
N LEU A 216 -1.41 7.31 -8.30
CA LEU A 216 -1.11 8.69 -7.86
C LEU A 216 -1.74 9.08 -6.52
N PRO A 217 -3.03 8.80 -6.23
CA PRO A 217 -3.63 9.15 -4.94
C PRO A 217 -2.93 8.50 -3.74
N ASP A 218 -2.41 7.28 -3.91
CA ASP A 218 -1.70 6.58 -2.85
C ASP A 218 -0.32 7.17 -2.59
N TYR A 219 0.42 7.54 -3.66
CA TYR A 219 1.66 8.31 -3.50
C TYR A 219 1.40 9.66 -2.83
N ASP A 220 0.38 10.39 -3.27
CA ASP A 220 0.02 11.69 -2.69
C ASP A 220 -0.28 11.55 -1.19
N ARG A 221 -1.03 10.52 -0.81
CA ARG A 221 -1.35 10.25 0.59
C ARG A 221 -0.10 9.84 1.39
N ALA A 222 0.75 8.94 0.87
CA ALA A 222 2.00 8.56 1.52
C ALA A 222 2.91 9.78 1.79
N ILE A 223 3.06 10.66 0.79
CA ILE A 223 3.83 11.91 0.88
C ILE A 223 3.21 12.87 1.90
N SER A 224 1.88 13.00 1.94
CA SER A 224 1.19 13.86 2.92
C SER A 224 1.41 13.41 4.36
N MET A 225 1.63 12.11 4.59
CA MET A 225 1.84 11.52 5.91
C MET A 225 3.32 11.57 6.34
N LYS A 226 4.25 11.36 5.40
CA LYS A 226 5.69 11.44 5.64
C LYS A 226 6.40 12.05 4.43
N ALA A 227 6.53 13.38 4.46
CA ALA A 227 7.14 14.17 3.39
C ALA A 227 8.69 14.17 3.39
N THR A 228 9.32 13.40 4.28
CA THR A 228 10.79 13.35 4.44
C THR A 228 11.42 12.14 3.77
N ASP A 229 10.62 11.21 3.25
CA ASP A 229 11.14 10.03 2.58
C ASP A 229 11.35 10.30 1.08
N PRO A 230 12.60 10.33 0.57
CA PRO A 230 12.85 10.60 -0.83
C PRO A 230 12.22 9.56 -1.76
N ALA A 231 12.08 8.30 -1.32
CA ALA A 231 11.58 7.22 -2.15
C ALA A 231 10.14 7.48 -2.64
N TYR A 232 9.30 8.13 -1.84
CA TYR A 232 7.93 8.43 -2.25
C TYR A 232 7.86 9.43 -3.41
N PHE A 233 8.75 10.43 -3.40
CA PHE A 233 8.86 11.39 -4.49
C PHE A 233 9.45 10.74 -5.73
N THR A 234 10.49 9.90 -5.59
CA THR A 234 11.06 9.14 -6.71
C THR A 234 10.00 8.25 -7.37
N ASN A 235 9.22 7.49 -6.59
CA ASN A 235 8.19 6.60 -7.14
C ASN A 235 7.05 7.36 -7.84
N ARG A 236 6.61 8.49 -7.26
CA ARG A 236 5.59 9.35 -7.90
C ARG A 236 6.14 10.04 -9.15
N GLY A 237 7.38 10.51 -9.11
CA GLY A 237 8.09 11.09 -10.26
C GLY A 237 8.18 10.12 -11.42
N TYR A 238 8.53 8.86 -11.14
CA TYR A 238 8.54 7.77 -12.12
C TYR A 238 7.14 7.51 -12.71
N ALA A 239 6.10 7.55 -11.88
CA ALA A 239 4.73 7.42 -12.37
C ALA A 239 4.33 8.59 -13.29
N TYR A 240 4.72 9.82 -12.97
CA TYR A 240 4.51 10.98 -13.84
C TYR A 240 5.31 10.91 -15.13
N GLU A 241 6.53 10.36 -15.08
CA GLU A 241 7.39 10.21 -16.25
C GLU A 241 6.73 9.29 -17.27
N ARG A 242 6.22 8.14 -16.80
CA ARG A 242 5.46 7.19 -17.63
C ARG A 242 4.12 7.74 -18.13
N LEU A 243 3.58 8.78 -17.48
CA LEU A 243 2.41 9.52 -17.95
C LEU A 243 2.78 10.65 -18.93
N GLY A 244 4.06 10.89 -19.20
CA GLY A 244 4.55 11.98 -20.05
C GLY A 244 4.47 13.36 -19.41
N ASN A 245 4.34 13.45 -18.08
CA ASN A 245 4.26 14.73 -17.38
C ASN A 245 5.64 15.17 -16.87
N GLU A 246 6.49 15.63 -17.79
CA GLU A 246 7.87 16.03 -17.50
C GLU A 246 7.96 17.11 -16.40
N THR A 247 6.99 18.04 -16.36
CA THR A 247 6.96 19.11 -15.35
C THR A 247 6.83 18.54 -13.94
N ARG A 248 5.91 17.59 -13.72
CA ARG A 248 5.73 16.96 -12.41
C ARG A 248 6.85 15.97 -12.09
N THR A 249 7.33 15.23 -13.09
CA THR A 249 8.51 14.35 -12.93
C THR A 249 9.72 15.13 -12.43
N CYS A 250 10.04 16.25 -13.09
CA CYS A 250 11.16 17.08 -12.70
C CYS A 250 11.01 17.63 -11.28
N ALA A 251 9.81 18.08 -10.91
CA ALA A 251 9.53 18.58 -9.57
C ALA A 251 9.72 17.49 -8.50
N ASP A 252 9.23 16.28 -8.73
CA ASP A 252 9.32 15.17 -7.79
C ASP A 252 10.75 14.62 -7.68
N TYR A 253 11.45 14.40 -8.79
CA TYR A 253 12.86 14.00 -8.74
C TYR A 253 13.73 15.07 -8.08
N LYS A 254 13.48 16.36 -8.37
CA LYS A 254 14.18 17.44 -7.65
C LYS A 254 13.90 17.36 -6.16
N LYS A 255 12.65 17.12 -5.75
CA LYS A 255 12.30 17.02 -4.33
C LYS A 255 12.96 15.83 -3.64
N ALA A 256 13.07 14.68 -4.32
CA ALA A 256 13.86 13.54 -3.84
C ALA A 256 15.34 13.92 -3.65
N CYS A 257 15.92 14.67 -4.60
CA CYS A 257 17.30 15.15 -4.51
C CYS A 257 17.52 16.11 -3.34
N ASP A 258 16.58 17.03 -3.11
CA ASP A 258 16.62 17.94 -1.96
C ASP A 258 16.52 17.17 -0.62
N LEU A 259 16.04 15.92 -0.62
CA LEU A 259 15.96 15.01 0.52
C LEU A 259 17.13 14.01 0.60
N GLY A 260 18.08 14.06 -0.33
CA GLY A 260 19.31 13.26 -0.31
C GLY A 260 19.41 12.15 -1.37
N ASP A 261 18.36 11.91 -2.17
CA ASP A 261 18.40 10.97 -3.30
C ASP A 261 18.36 11.71 -4.64
N CYS A 262 19.54 11.92 -5.22
CA CYS A 262 19.70 12.75 -6.41
C CYS A 262 19.84 11.95 -7.71
N ASP A 263 19.80 10.63 -7.68
CA ASP A 263 20.21 9.81 -8.82
C ASP A 263 19.28 10.03 -10.03
N PHE A 264 17.97 9.94 -9.80
CA PHE A 264 16.96 10.19 -10.83
C PHE A 264 16.98 11.64 -11.32
N TYR A 265 17.12 12.62 -10.43
CA TYR A 265 17.15 14.03 -10.82
C TYR A 265 18.36 14.36 -11.70
N LYS A 266 19.54 13.84 -11.35
CA LYS A 266 20.76 14.07 -12.13
C LYS A 266 20.65 13.49 -13.54
N SER A 267 20.17 12.24 -13.68
CA SER A 267 19.98 11.62 -15.00
C SER A 267 18.96 12.40 -15.83
N TYR A 268 17.77 12.59 -15.26
CA TYR A 268 16.65 13.24 -15.96
C TYR A 268 16.97 14.67 -16.38
N LYS A 269 17.75 15.39 -15.56
CA LYS A 269 18.27 16.72 -15.91
C LYS A 269 19.36 16.68 -16.98
N ALA A 270 20.29 15.73 -16.91
CA ALA A 270 21.35 15.59 -17.92
C ALA A 270 20.78 15.28 -19.32
N GLU A 271 19.65 14.57 -19.37
CA GLU A 271 18.90 14.29 -20.59
C GLU A 271 18.10 15.49 -21.14
N GLY A 272 18.01 16.58 -20.38
CA GLY A 272 17.35 17.82 -20.79
C GLY A 272 15.85 17.88 -20.48
N HIS A 273 15.29 16.90 -19.77
CA HIS A 273 13.88 16.89 -19.37
C HIS A 273 13.57 17.85 -18.20
N CYS A 274 14.59 18.27 -17.45
CA CYS A 274 14.51 19.33 -16.46
C CYS A 274 15.22 20.60 -16.97
N LYS A 275 14.51 21.74 -16.90
CA LYS A 275 15.08 23.07 -17.19
C LYS A 275 15.84 23.63 -15.98
#